data_AF-B7GDW4-F1
#
_entry.id   AF-B7GDW4-F1
#
_cell.length_a   1.000
_cell.length_b   1.000
_cell.length_c   1.000
_cell.angle_alpha   90.00
_cell.angle_beta   90.00
_cell.angle_gamma   90.00
#
_symmetry.space_group_name_H-M   'P 1'
#
loop_
_entity.id
_entity.type
_entity.pdbx_description
1 polymer ?
#
loop_
_entity_poly.entity_id
_entity_poly.type
_entity_poly.pdbx_seq_one_letter_code
_entity_poly.pdbx_strand_id
1 'polypeptide(L)'
;MSNEENNTNIDETQETEQHDPQETKSENTPQKEDSHEKDYHEVKSVGKGHSSAPKQKTKISERLDEAVKEMKAINRSSDLVPLNHQYDVLRKRLRALIVKAKEFHAAKILLTQNRTEMVKQLSLMAKGSPIDEKIGSTESQDSFATVDRAIETRVQSDMQKFQRNIIDYALEWEDIVTTRVDSDLKDTTKLNERLNHYQNKVEGIRKKVNAKESKLVSRGKDPSATPTKLNQKLERNEAKLNHAWKAHEASASKLCNLMEEATQRGWKDLFPLVKAAIDWQAETASGEYDIFARLPSVATELADLFEEKNQASEKNSSGVPLATDDDGSGDSDTTGSAPHDDTSFSGSEISNGGNYADSGSPTVGGHKGSESPRHVDLTC
;
A
#
# COMPACT_ATOMS: atom_id res chain seq x y z
N MET A 1 56.33 51.22 27.19
CA MET A 1 56.42 52.36 26.26
C MET A 1 55.24 52.24 25.30
N SER A 2 54.39 53.27 25.31
CA SER A 2 53.30 53.63 24.36
C SER A 2 52.12 52.64 24.24
N ASN A 3 50.96 52.87 24.86
CA ASN A 3 49.89 53.88 24.69
C ASN A 3 48.92 53.64 23.52
N GLU A 4 47.66 54.00 23.80
CA GLU A 4 46.49 54.20 22.91
C GLU A 4 45.65 52.96 22.55
N GLU A 5 44.32 52.95 22.61
CA GLU A 5 43.31 53.92 23.09
C GLU A 5 41.94 53.24 23.25
N ASN A 6 41.09 53.91 24.02
CA ASN A 6 39.67 53.70 24.35
C ASN A 6 38.72 53.23 23.22
N ASN A 7 37.72 52.40 23.57
CA ASN A 7 36.32 52.77 23.28
C ASN A 7 35.30 51.99 24.14
N THR A 8 34.67 52.71 25.06
CA THR A 8 33.46 52.36 25.82
C THR A 8 32.22 52.74 25.03
N ASN A 9 31.26 51.82 24.89
CA ASN A 9 29.88 52.20 24.55
C ASN A 9 28.91 51.48 25.50
N ILE A 10 28.23 52.31 26.27
CA ILE A 10 27.19 52.00 27.26
C ILE A 10 25.89 52.20 26.50
N ASP A 11 25.02 51.19 26.46
CA ASP A 11 23.66 51.37 25.95
C ASP A 11 22.66 51.10 27.08
N GLU A 12 21.90 52.15 27.37
CA GLU A 12 20.84 52.24 28.37
C GLU A 12 19.65 51.38 27.95
N THR A 13 19.24 50.42 28.78
CA THR A 13 17.92 49.80 28.64
C THR A 13 17.00 50.35 29.71
N GLN A 14 16.03 51.14 29.26
CA GLN A 14 15.02 51.81 30.07
C GLN A 14 14.05 50.80 30.72
N GLU A 15 13.76 51.08 31.98
CA GLU A 15 12.71 50.46 32.78
C GLU A 15 11.32 50.84 32.23
N THR A 16 10.52 49.86 31.82
CA THR A 16 9.07 50.02 31.66
C THR A 16 8.35 49.40 32.84
N GLU A 17 7.76 50.27 33.65
CA GLU A 17 6.80 49.98 34.71
C GLU A 17 5.66 49.08 34.19
N GLN A 18 5.47 47.92 34.82
CA GLN A 18 4.27 47.11 34.63
C GLN A 18 3.20 47.49 35.64
N HIS A 19 2.11 47.98 35.06
CA HIS A 19 0.87 48.40 35.69
C HIS A 19 0.10 47.20 36.26
N ASP A 20 -0.30 47.33 37.51
CA ASP A 20 -1.22 46.47 38.27
C ASP A 20 -2.63 46.44 37.60
N PRO A 21 -3.25 45.27 37.34
CA PRO A 21 -4.68 45.20 37.08
C PRO A 21 -5.45 44.82 38.34
N GLN A 22 -6.20 45.81 38.83
CA GLN A 22 -7.18 45.70 39.91
C GLN A 22 -8.23 44.63 39.65
N GLU A 23 -8.59 43.96 40.73
CA GLU A 23 -9.77 43.11 40.89
C GLU A 23 -11.06 43.87 40.53
N THR A 24 -11.79 43.40 39.52
CA THR A 24 -13.22 43.68 39.39
C THR A 24 -14.00 42.40 39.67
N LYS A 25 -14.63 42.37 40.85
CA LYS A 25 -15.79 41.53 41.13
C LYS A 25 -16.91 41.89 40.14
N SER A 26 -17.40 40.92 39.39
CA SER A 26 -18.75 40.97 38.85
C SER A 26 -19.43 39.64 39.14
N GLU A 27 -20.27 39.72 40.14
CA GLU A 27 -21.41 38.86 40.41
C GLU A 27 -22.33 38.91 39.20
N ASN A 28 -22.64 37.76 38.58
CA ASN A 28 -23.90 37.58 37.86
C ASN A 28 -24.14 36.08 37.64
N THR A 29 -25.14 35.60 38.36
CA THR A 29 -25.82 34.32 38.13
C THR A 29 -26.88 34.56 37.06
N PRO A 30 -26.96 33.74 36.01
CA PRO A 30 -28.21 33.57 35.28
C PRO A 30 -28.89 32.27 35.66
N GLN A 31 -30.20 32.42 35.79
CA GLN A 31 -31.20 31.46 36.19
C GLN A 31 -31.36 30.29 35.21
N LYS A 32 -31.95 29.22 35.74
CA LYS A 32 -32.59 28.14 35.00
C LYS A 32 -33.68 28.68 34.06
N GLU A 33 -33.57 28.34 32.78
CA GLU A 33 -34.65 28.14 31.80
C GLU A 33 -34.31 26.74 31.22
N ASP A 34 -35.10 25.67 31.32
CA ASP A 34 -36.51 25.46 30.96
C ASP A 34 -36.90 26.10 29.63
N SER A 35 -36.51 25.47 28.53
CA SER A 35 -37.41 25.14 27.41
C SER A 35 -36.65 24.60 26.18
N HIS A 36 -37.36 23.69 25.49
CA HIS A 36 -37.16 23.27 24.09
C HIS A 36 -36.11 22.20 23.79
N GLU A 37 -36.55 20.97 24.09
CA GLU A 37 -36.69 19.88 23.11
C GLU A 37 -36.61 20.38 21.66
N LYS A 38 -35.42 20.28 21.07
CA LYS A 38 -35.23 20.34 19.62
C LYS A 38 -35.20 18.91 19.12
N ASP A 39 -36.31 18.54 18.49
CA ASP A 39 -36.42 17.45 17.53
C ASP A 39 -35.21 17.47 16.60
N TYR A 40 -34.30 16.53 16.81
CA TYR A 40 -33.32 16.17 15.82
C TYR A 40 -34.07 15.41 14.73
N HIS A 41 -34.39 16.11 13.65
CA HIS A 41 -34.73 15.47 12.39
C HIS A 41 -33.58 14.56 11.99
N GLU A 42 -33.79 13.27 12.27
CA GLU A 42 -33.09 12.13 11.72
C GLU A 42 -33.08 12.25 10.19
N VAL A 43 -31.97 12.77 9.64
CA VAL A 43 -31.68 12.66 8.22
C VAL A 43 -31.47 11.17 7.95
N LYS A 44 -32.55 10.50 7.56
CA LYS A 44 -32.52 9.17 6.95
C LYS A 44 -31.67 9.25 5.70
N SER A 45 -30.36 9.04 5.85
CA SER A 45 -29.50 8.67 4.74
C SER A 45 -30.06 7.36 4.20
N VAL A 46 -30.63 7.41 3.01
CA VAL A 46 -31.07 6.25 2.24
C VAL A 46 -29.82 5.43 1.94
N GLY A 47 -29.48 4.55 2.88
CA GLY A 47 -28.46 3.53 2.72
C GLY A 47 -28.91 2.63 1.59
N LYS A 48 -28.27 2.77 0.41
CA LYS A 48 -28.29 1.73 -0.61
C LYS A 48 -27.78 0.46 0.07
N GLY A 49 -28.72 -0.41 0.45
CA GLY A 49 -28.46 -1.75 0.94
C GLY A 49 -27.85 -2.55 -0.19
N HIS A 50 -26.55 -2.38 -0.42
CA HIS A 50 -25.76 -3.47 -0.95
C HIS A 50 -25.84 -4.57 0.10
N SER A 51 -26.69 -5.54 -0.19
CA SER A 51 -26.70 -6.85 0.45
C SER A 51 -25.28 -7.40 0.34
N SER A 52 -24.42 -7.02 1.29
CA SER A 52 -23.09 -7.61 1.41
C SER A 52 -23.36 -9.07 1.71
N ALA A 53 -23.02 -9.94 0.76
CA ALA A 53 -22.93 -11.37 1.01
C ALA A 53 -22.25 -11.56 2.37
N PRO A 54 -22.73 -12.49 3.23
CA PRO A 54 -22.25 -12.64 4.59
C PRO A 54 -20.73 -12.67 4.57
N LYS A 55 -20.11 -11.57 5.02
CA LYS A 55 -18.66 -11.45 5.11
C LYS A 55 -18.26 -12.60 6.02
N GLN A 56 -17.61 -13.60 5.45
CA GLN A 56 -17.02 -14.66 6.26
C GLN A 56 -16.19 -13.93 7.30
N LYS A 57 -16.60 -13.95 8.57
CA LYS A 57 -15.82 -13.32 9.63
C LYS A 57 -14.44 -13.94 9.52
N THR A 58 -13.48 -13.16 9.03
CA THR A 58 -12.18 -13.70 8.76
C THR A 58 -11.55 -14.05 10.10
N LYS A 59 -10.80 -15.16 10.09
CA LYS A 59 -10.00 -15.62 11.22
C LYS A 59 -9.07 -14.52 11.77
N ILE A 60 -8.79 -13.49 10.96
CA ILE A 60 -8.05 -12.27 11.32
C ILE A 60 -8.72 -11.55 12.49
N SER A 61 -10.00 -11.21 12.37
CA SER A 61 -10.74 -10.48 13.41
C SER A 61 -10.79 -11.28 14.71
N GLU A 62 -11.10 -12.57 14.62
CA GLU A 62 -11.20 -13.46 15.78
C GLU A 62 -9.87 -13.59 16.51
N ARG A 63 -8.77 -13.71 15.77
CA ARG A 63 -7.42 -13.77 16.35
C ARG A 63 -7.03 -12.48 17.05
N LEU A 64 -7.33 -11.33 16.47
CA LEU A 64 -7.08 -10.04 17.12
C LEU A 64 -7.95 -9.89 18.39
N ASP A 65 -9.19 -10.37 18.37
CA ASP A 65 -10.05 -10.39 19.57
C ASP A 65 -9.52 -11.31 20.67
N GLU A 66 -8.97 -12.47 20.30
CA GLU A 66 -8.34 -13.41 21.22
C GLU A 66 -7.07 -12.82 21.87
N ALA A 67 -6.20 -12.19 21.07
CA ALA A 67 -5.00 -11.54 21.57
C ALA A 67 -5.29 -10.41 22.58
N VAL A 68 -6.41 -9.71 22.41
CA VAL A 68 -6.88 -8.70 23.37
C VAL A 68 -7.46 -9.35 24.64
N LYS A 69 -8.05 -10.55 24.56
CA LYS A 69 -8.65 -11.22 25.74
C LYS A 69 -7.62 -11.85 26.67
N GLU A 70 -6.49 -12.34 26.16
CA GLU A 70 -5.46 -13.04 26.95
C GLU A 70 -4.58 -12.12 27.82
N MET A 71 -5.07 -10.91 28.12
CA MET A 71 -4.28 -9.85 28.74
C MET A 71 -4.03 -10.02 30.24
N LYS A 72 -2.75 -10.00 30.61
CA LYS A 72 -2.30 -9.66 31.96
C LYS A 72 -1.99 -8.16 32.01
N ALA A 73 -2.47 -7.47 33.04
CA ALA A 73 -2.17 -6.06 33.27
C ALA A 73 -0.68 -5.89 33.63
N ILE A 74 0.15 -5.67 32.62
CA ILE A 74 1.58 -5.37 32.74
C ILE A 74 1.78 -3.94 32.24
N ASN A 75 2.62 -3.16 32.92
CA ASN A 75 2.98 -1.83 32.45
C ASN A 75 3.80 -1.96 31.16
N ARG A 76 3.20 -1.59 30.02
CA ARG A 76 3.77 -1.76 28.67
C ARG A 76 3.77 -0.47 27.86
N SER A 77 3.48 0.67 28.49
CA SER A 77 3.47 1.96 27.81
C SER A 77 4.81 2.33 27.14
N SER A 78 5.93 1.82 27.64
CA SER A 78 7.26 1.96 27.01
C SER A 78 7.39 1.24 25.66
N ASP A 79 6.63 0.18 25.44
CA ASP A 79 6.71 -0.65 24.23
C ASP A 79 5.95 -0.03 23.05
N LEU A 80 5.08 0.95 23.31
CA LEU A 80 4.24 1.57 22.28
C LEU A 80 5.05 2.20 21.15
N VAL A 81 6.15 2.87 21.46
CA VAL A 81 6.98 3.56 20.45
C VAL A 81 7.61 2.56 19.46
N PRO A 82 8.36 1.53 19.89
CA PRO A 82 8.91 0.54 18.95
C PRO A 82 7.83 -0.28 18.25
N LEU A 83 6.72 -0.62 18.92
CA LEU A 83 5.62 -1.37 18.29
C LEU A 83 4.89 -0.54 17.22
N ASN A 84 4.70 0.76 17.45
CA ASN A 84 4.11 1.66 16.46
C ASN A 84 4.98 1.73 15.19
N HIS A 85 6.30 1.79 15.35
CA HIS A 85 7.22 1.74 14.21
C HIS A 85 7.10 0.42 13.43
N GLN A 86 7.07 -0.72 14.12
CA GLN A 86 6.90 -2.03 13.46
C GLN A 86 5.55 -2.13 12.73
N TYR A 87 4.48 -1.62 13.34
CA TYR A 87 3.16 -1.56 12.73
C TYR A 87 3.15 -0.69 11.47
N ASP A 88 3.79 0.48 11.48
CA ASP A 88 3.92 1.34 10.30
C ASP A 88 4.67 0.64 9.16
N VAL A 89 5.72 -0.13 9.48
CA VAL A 89 6.45 -0.94 8.48
C VAL A 89 5.56 -2.03 7.90
N LEU A 90 4.81 -2.76 8.73
CA LEU A 90 3.86 -3.77 8.28
C LEU A 90 2.82 -3.15 7.33
N ARG A 91 2.18 -2.04 7.75
CA ARG A 91 1.16 -1.33 6.97
C ARG A 91 1.69 -0.92 5.59
N LYS A 92 2.89 -0.35 5.53
CA LYS A 92 3.54 0.05 4.26
C LYS A 92 3.81 -1.16 3.36
N ARG A 93 4.32 -2.26 3.91
CA ARG A 93 4.61 -3.49 3.16
C ARG A 93 3.33 -4.15 2.62
N LEU A 94 2.29 -4.23 3.45
CA LEU A 94 1.00 -4.81 3.04
C LEU A 94 0.35 -3.98 1.91
N ARG A 95 0.37 -2.65 2.02
CA ARG A 95 -0.07 -1.75 0.93
C ARG A 95 0.72 -1.96 -0.35
N ALA A 96 2.04 -2.02 -0.26
CA ALA A 96 2.89 -2.25 -1.43
C ALA A 96 2.57 -3.59 -2.10
N LEU A 97 2.34 -4.65 -1.32
CA LEU A 97 1.90 -5.95 -1.82
C LEU A 97 0.55 -5.85 -2.56
N ILE A 98 -0.45 -5.19 -1.96
CA ILE A 98 -1.77 -5.01 -2.58
C ILE A 98 -1.67 -4.26 -3.91
N VAL A 99 -0.88 -3.18 -3.95
CA VAL A 99 -0.63 -2.42 -5.19
C VAL A 99 -0.02 -3.32 -6.25
N LYS A 100 1.04 -4.07 -5.92
CA LYS A 100 1.72 -4.96 -6.86
C LYS A 100 0.84 -6.11 -7.33
N ALA A 101 0.01 -6.68 -6.46
CA ALA A 101 -0.95 -7.71 -6.82
C ALA A 101 -2.01 -7.18 -7.82
N LYS A 102 -2.52 -5.96 -7.60
CA LYS A 102 -3.45 -5.30 -8.54
C LYS A 102 -2.80 -4.99 -9.89
N GLU A 103 -1.57 -4.48 -9.88
CA GLU A 103 -0.79 -4.22 -11.11
C GLU A 103 -0.57 -5.51 -11.89
N PHE A 104 -0.15 -6.59 -11.23
CA PHE A 104 0.03 -7.90 -11.85
C PHE A 104 -1.26 -8.44 -12.46
N HIS A 105 -2.37 -8.37 -11.73
CA HIS A 105 -3.69 -8.76 -12.22
C HIS A 105 -4.11 -7.97 -13.47
N ALA A 106 -3.96 -6.64 -13.44
CA ALA A 106 -4.26 -5.79 -14.60
C ALA A 106 -3.36 -6.11 -15.80
N ALA A 107 -2.06 -6.32 -15.57
CA ALA A 107 -1.11 -6.67 -16.62
C ALA A 107 -1.43 -8.02 -17.27
N LYS A 108 -1.84 -9.03 -16.50
CA LYS A 108 -2.22 -10.35 -17.03
C LYS A 108 -3.51 -10.27 -17.87
N ILE A 109 -4.51 -9.49 -17.46
CA ILE A 109 -5.71 -9.22 -18.28
C ILE A 109 -5.33 -8.55 -19.60
N LEU A 110 -4.49 -7.50 -19.54
CA LEU A 110 -4.04 -6.78 -20.73
C LEU A 110 -3.26 -7.68 -21.70
N LEU A 111 -2.37 -8.53 -21.17
CA LEU A 111 -1.62 -9.51 -21.96
C LEU A 111 -2.57 -10.44 -22.73
N THR A 112 -3.60 -10.96 -22.06
CA THR A 112 -4.60 -11.83 -22.70
C THR A 112 -5.38 -11.09 -23.78
N GLN A 113 -5.81 -9.85 -23.52
CA GLN A 113 -6.51 -9.03 -24.53
C GLN A 113 -5.64 -8.79 -25.77
N ASN A 114 -4.37 -8.41 -25.58
CA ASN A 114 -3.43 -8.20 -26.67
C ASN A 114 -3.21 -9.47 -27.50
N ARG A 115 -3.10 -10.63 -26.82
CA ARG A 115 -2.95 -11.91 -27.51
C ARG A 115 -4.20 -12.23 -28.34
N THR A 116 -5.39 -12.08 -27.78
CA THR A 116 -6.64 -12.31 -28.52
C THR A 116 -6.81 -11.36 -29.70
N GLU A 117 -6.39 -10.10 -29.58
CA GLU A 117 -6.40 -9.17 -30.70
C GLU A 117 -5.42 -9.59 -31.80
N MET A 118 -4.21 -10.01 -31.45
CA MET A 118 -3.25 -10.56 -32.41
C MET A 118 -3.83 -11.76 -33.17
N VAL A 119 -4.48 -12.70 -32.46
CA VAL A 119 -5.13 -13.86 -33.10
C VAL A 119 -6.24 -13.42 -34.05
N LYS A 120 -7.06 -12.43 -33.68
CA LYS A 120 -8.07 -11.86 -34.59
C LYS A 120 -7.45 -11.28 -35.86
N GLN A 121 -6.35 -10.53 -35.75
CA GLN A 121 -5.68 -9.97 -36.93
C GLN A 121 -5.14 -11.07 -37.86
N LEU A 122 -4.57 -12.14 -37.30
CA LEU A 122 -4.15 -13.31 -38.09
C LEU A 122 -5.33 -13.99 -38.79
N SER A 123 -6.45 -14.16 -38.11
CA SER A 123 -7.69 -14.68 -38.71
C SER A 123 -8.21 -13.81 -39.85
N LEU A 124 -8.15 -12.48 -39.70
CA LEU A 124 -8.54 -11.56 -40.77
C LEU A 124 -7.64 -11.68 -42.00
N MET A 125 -6.34 -11.85 -41.82
CA MET A 125 -5.39 -12.05 -42.91
C MET A 125 -5.56 -13.41 -43.59
N ALA A 126 -5.93 -14.44 -42.84
CA ALA A 126 -6.20 -15.78 -43.36
C ALA A 126 -7.53 -15.87 -44.12
N LYS A 127 -8.41 -14.88 -44.01
CA LYS A 127 -9.77 -14.93 -44.55
C LYS A 127 -9.79 -15.21 -46.05
N GLY A 128 -10.50 -16.27 -46.44
CA GLY A 128 -10.62 -16.70 -47.84
C GLY A 128 -9.38 -17.43 -48.40
N SER A 129 -8.35 -17.63 -47.58
CA SER A 129 -7.21 -18.49 -47.94
C SER A 129 -7.49 -19.96 -47.56
N PRO A 130 -6.71 -20.92 -48.08
CA PRO A 130 -6.82 -22.32 -47.68
C PRO A 130 -6.60 -22.60 -46.18
N ILE A 131 -5.96 -21.67 -45.45
CA ILE A 131 -5.65 -21.81 -44.03
C ILE A 131 -6.67 -21.10 -43.11
N ASP A 132 -7.69 -20.44 -43.67
CA ASP A 132 -8.73 -19.73 -42.92
C ASP A 132 -9.39 -20.61 -41.85
N GLU A 133 -9.71 -21.85 -42.21
CA GLU A 133 -10.36 -22.80 -41.30
C GLU A 133 -9.48 -23.14 -40.08
N LYS A 134 -8.17 -23.26 -40.26
CA LYS A 134 -7.24 -23.62 -39.17
C LYS A 134 -6.80 -22.43 -38.34
N ILE A 135 -6.86 -21.21 -38.88
CA ILE A 135 -6.48 -20.00 -38.14
C ILE A 135 -7.70 -19.36 -37.49
N GLY A 136 -8.75 -19.08 -38.27
CA GLY A 136 -9.86 -18.22 -37.89
C GLY A 136 -11.18 -18.89 -37.55
N SER A 137 -11.39 -20.15 -37.93
CA SER A 137 -12.68 -20.83 -37.65
C SER A 137 -12.86 -21.06 -36.16
N THR A 138 -14.02 -20.67 -35.62
CA THR A 138 -14.43 -21.05 -34.26
C THR A 138 -15.22 -22.35 -34.21
N GLU A 139 -15.49 -22.96 -35.37
CA GLU A 139 -16.25 -24.21 -35.48
C GLU A 139 -15.34 -25.44 -35.36
N SER A 140 -14.08 -25.31 -35.80
CA SER A 140 -13.08 -26.37 -35.63
C SER A 140 -12.52 -26.35 -34.21
N GLN A 141 -12.53 -27.51 -33.53
CA GLN A 141 -11.96 -27.66 -32.19
C GLN A 141 -10.44 -27.48 -32.17
N ASP A 142 -9.79 -27.71 -33.32
CA ASP A 142 -8.34 -27.71 -33.50
C ASP A 142 -7.88 -26.52 -34.34
N SER A 143 -8.64 -25.42 -34.33
CA SER A 143 -8.16 -24.15 -34.88
C SER A 143 -7.38 -23.34 -33.85
N PHE A 144 -6.49 -22.47 -34.34
CA PHE A 144 -5.75 -21.55 -33.51
C PHE A 144 -6.67 -20.58 -32.73
N ALA A 145 -7.73 -20.06 -33.37
CA ALA A 145 -8.72 -19.20 -32.72
C ALA A 145 -9.47 -19.93 -31.57
N THR A 146 -9.80 -21.21 -31.73
CA THR A 146 -10.47 -21.98 -30.67
C THR A 146 -9.54 -22.22 -29.49
N VAL A 147 -8.25 -22.51 -29.74
CA VAL A 147 -7.24 -22.63 -28.68
C VAL A 147 -7.06 -21.30 -27.94
N ASP A 148 -6.97 -20.17 -28.65
CA ASP A 148 -6.86 -18.85 -28.03
C ASP A 148 -8.06 -18.52 -27.13
N ARG A 149 -9.28 -18.76 -27.63
CA ARG A 149 -10.52 -18.54 -26.88
C ARG A 149 -10.60 -19.42 -25.63
N ALA A 150 -10.12 -20.66 -25.71
CA ALA A 150 -10.05 -21.55 -24.56
C ALA A 150 -9.10 -20.98 -23.48
N ILE A 151 -7.92 -20.48 -23.88
CA ILE A 151 -7.02 -19.82 -22.93
C ILE A 151 -7.63 -18.52 -22.40
N GLU A 152 -8.25 -17.68 -23.23
CA GLU A 152 -8.89 -16.42 -22.77
C GLU A 152 -9.90 -16.72 -21.66
N THR A 153 -10.81 -17.67 -21.91
CA THR A 153 -11.83 -18.10 -20.94
C THR A 153 -11.20 -18.60 -19.64
N ARG A 154 -10.12 -19.39 -19.76
CA ARG A 154 -9.40 -19.93 -18.60
C ARG A 154 -8.74 -18.81 -17.80
N VAL A 155 -7.99 -17.92 -18.44
CA VAL A 155 -7.31 -16.80 -17.76
C VAL A 155 -8.32 -15.90 -17.07
N GLN A 156 -9.48 -15.62 -17.67
CA GLN A 156 -10.53 -14.83 -17.00
C GLN A 156 -11.01 -15.50 -15.70
N SER A 157 -11.28 -16.81 -15.72
CA SER A 157 -11.64 -17.57 -14.53
C SER A 157 -10.52 -17.55 -13.47
N ASP A 158 -9.27 -17.75 -13.88
CA ASP A 158 -8.12 -17.77 -12.97
C ASP A 158 -7.84 -16.37 -12.38
N MET A 159 -8.07 -15.29 -13.13
CA MET A 159 -7.99 -13.90 -12.63
C MET A 159 -9.08 -13.60 -11.60
N GLN A 160 -10.30 -14.14 -11.76
CA GLN A 160 -11.34 -14.01 -10.74
C GLN A 160 -10.98 -14.76 -9.44
N LYS A 161 -10.29 -15.91 -9.53
CA LYS A 161 -9.76 -16.59 -8.36
C LYS A 161 -8.64 -15.77 -7.70
N PHE A 162 -7.72 -15.21 -8.49
CA PHE A 162 -6.64 -14.34 -7.99
C PHE A 162 -7.20 -13.13 -7.24
N GLN A 163 -8.18 -12.45 -7.83
CA GLN A 163 -8.86 -11.32 -7.20
C GLN A 163 -9.43 -11.68 -5.82
N ARG A 164 -10.23 -12.74 -5.74
CA ARG A 164 -10.90 -13.15 -4.50
C ARG A 164 -9.94 -13.67 -3.42
N ASN A 165 -9.01 -14.54 -3.81
CA ASN A 165 -8.21 -15.27 -2.83
C ASN A 165 -6.95 -14.51 -2.39
N ILE A 166 -6.48 -13.56 -3.20
CA ILE A 166 -5.22 -12.86 -2.96
C ILE A 166 -5.47 -11.37 -2.74
N ILE A 167 -6.08 -10.67 -3.70
CA ILE A 167 -6.29 -9.22 -3.60
C ILE A 167 -7.31 -8.89 -2.50
N ASP A 168 -8.49 -9.51 -2.54
CA ASP A 168 -9.57 -9.22 -1.60
C ASP A 168 -9.20 -9.65 -0.18
N TYR A 169 -8.51 -10.79 -0.03
CA TYR A 169 -8.00 -11.24 1.27
C TYR A 169 -6.97 -10.25 1.85
N ALA A 170 -6.01 -9.78 1.05
CA ALA A 170 -5.01 -8.81 1.50
C ALA A 170 -5.65 -7.45 1.85
N LEU A 171 -6.65 -7.01 1.09
CA LEU A 171 -7.43 -5.79 1.38
C LEU A 171 -8.21 -5.92 2.69
N GLU A 172 -8.89 -7.05 2.91
CA GLU A 172 -9.60 -7.30 4.16
C GLU A 172 -8.65 -7.34 5.35
N TRP A 173 -7.48 -7.98 5.20
CA TRP A 173 -6.45 -8.00 6.22
C TRP A 173 -5.97 -6.58 6.58
N GLU A 174 -5.68 -5.75 5.57
CA GLU A 174 -5.30 -4.36 5.78
C GLU A 174 -6.40 -3.58 6.50
N ASP A 175 -7.64 -3.68 6.04
CA ASP A 175 -8.78 -2.93 6.57
C ASP A 175 -9.04 -3.27 8.05
N ILE A 176 -9.08 -4.56 8.40
CA ILE A 176 -9.33 -5.02 9.77
C ILE A 176 -8.22 -4.54 10.70
N VAL A 177 -6.95 -4.75 10.32
CA VAL A 177 -5.80 -4.40 11.15
C VAL A 177 -5.72 -2.88 11.32
N THR A 178 -5.84 -2.11 10.23
CA THR A 178 -5.72 -0.65 10.29
C THR A 178 -6.87 0.01 11.04
N THR A 179 -8.11 -0.42 10.79
CA THR A 179 -9.28 0.12 11.49
C THR A 179 -9.18 -0.08 13.01
N ARG A 180 -8.76 -1.28 13.45
CA ARG A 180 -8.66 -1.59 14.88
C ARG A 180 -7.50 -0.85 15.55
N VAL A 181 -6.30 -0.93 14.97
CA VAL A 181 -5.10 -0.31 15.55
C VAL A 181 -5.21 1.22 15.55
N ASP A 182 -5.65 1.83 14.45
CA ASP A 182 -5.77 3.30 14.35
C ASP A 182 -6.85 3.83 15.33
N SER A 183 -7.94 3.07 15.56
CA SER A 183 -8.96 3.40 16.57
C SER A 183 -8.42 3.34 18.00
N ASP A 184 -7.79 2.22 18.39
CA ASP A 184 -7.25 2.05 19.74
C ASP A 184 -6.06 3.01 20.01
N LEU A 185 -5.29 3.35 18.98
CA LEU A 185 -4.24 4.38 19.05
C LEU A 185 -4.83 5.74 19.40
N LYS A 186 -5.88 6.16 18.68
CA LYS A 186 -6.57 7.44 18.94
C LYS A 186 -7.12 7.51 20.37
N ASP A 187 -7.71 6.44 20.87
CA ASP A 187 -8.26 6.42 22.23
C ASP A 187 -7.16 6.42 23.30
N THR A 188 -6.07 5.69 23.07
CA THR A 188 -4.88 5.71 23.94
C THR A 188 -4.25 7.11 23.99
N THR A 189 -4.16 7.82 22.86
CA THR A 189 -3.67 9.22 22.82
C THR A 189 -4.53 10.15 23.68
N LYS A 190 -5.87 10.09 23.58
CA LYS A 190 -6.76 10.90 24.44
C LYS A 190 -6.56 10.60 25.93
N LEU A 191 -6.36 9.34 26.29
CA LEU A 191 -6.09 8.95 27.67
C LEU A 191 -4.73 9.49 28.15
N ASN A 192 -3.72 9.50 27.29
CA ASN A 192 -2.41 10.09 27.57
C ASN A 192 -2.50 11.61 27.79
N GLU A 193 -3.25 12.34 26.95
CA GLU A 193 -3.51 13.77 27.15
C GLU A 193 -4.17 14.05 28.51
N ARG A 194 -5.14 13.21 28.90
CA ARG A 194 -5.79 13.31 30.22
C ARG A 194 -4.83 13.01 31.36
N LEU A 195 -3.96 12.02 31.21
CA LEU A 195 -2.89 11.71 32.17
C LEU A 195 -1.96 12.93 32.35
N ASN A 196 -1.45 13.48 31.26
CA ASN A 196 -0.58 14.66 31.24
C ASN A 196 -1.27 15.88 31.89
N HIS A 197 -2.56 16.10 31.60
CA HIS A 197 -3.33 17.17 32.24
C HIS A 197 -3.32 17.05 33.77
N TYR A 198 -3.63 15.87 34.30
CA TYR A 198 -3.67 15.67 35.75
C TYR A 198 -2.27 15.68 36.39
N GLN A 199 -1.25 15.22 35.68
CA GLN A 199 0.14 15.30 36.14
C GLN A 199 0.57 16.75 36.34
N ASN A 200 0.42 17.59 35.29
CA ASN A 200 0.71 19.02 35.35
C ASN A 200 -0.09 19.74 36.45
N LYS A 201 -1.35 19.33 36.66
CA LYS A 201 -2.23 19.90 37.68
C LYS A 201 -1.79 19.54 39.10
N VAL A 202 -1.41 18.29 39.35
CA VAL A 202 -0.87 17.83 40.64
C VAL A 202 0.44 18.53 40.94
N GLU A 203 1.37 18.59 39.98
CA GLU A 203 2.64 19.31 40.12
C GLU A 203 2.43 20.80 40.41
N GLY A 204 1.50 21.45 39.71
CA GLY A 204 1.14 22.85 39.96
C GLY A 204 0.56 23.09 41.35
N ILE A 205 -0.21 22.14 41.91
CA ILE A 205 -0.72 22.23 43.29
C ILE A 205 0.40 21.98 44.29
N ARG A 206 1.27 20.97 44.09
CA ARG A 206 2.43 20.69 44.95
C ARG A 206 3.37 21.89 45.04
N LYS A 207 3.69 22.54 43.92
CA LYS A 207 4.47 23.79 43.90
C LYS A 207 3.82 24.88 44.78
N LYS A 208 2.49 25.01 44.76
CA LYS A 208 1.75 25.97 45.61
C LYS A 208 1.72 25.56 47.08
N VAL A 209 1.64 24.27 47.40
CA VAL A 209 1.74 23.73 48.77
C VAL A 209 3.13 24.08 49.33
N ASN A 210 4.19 23.65 48.64
CA ASN A 210 5.57 23.87 49.06
C ASN A 210 5.89 25.36 49.21
N ALA A 211 5.47 26.21 48.26
CA ALA A 211 5.70 27.66 48.36
C ALA A 211 5.00 28.29 49.58
N LYS A 212 3.83 27.79 49.99
CA LYS A 212 3.15 28.26 51.20
C LYS A 212 3.82 27.74 52.46
N GLU A 213 4.22 26.47 52.48
CA GLU A 213 4.98 25.88 53.57
C GLU A 213 6.29 26.63 53.80
N SER A 214 7.09 26.87 52.76
CA SER A 214 8.32 27.66 52.86
C SER A 214 8.09 29.07 53.41
N LYS A 215 6.98 29.72 53.02
CA LYS A 215 6.59 31.05 53.54
C LYS A 215 6.12 31.02 55.01
N LEU A 216 5.53 29.92 55.48
CA LEU A 216 5.14 29.78 56.88
C LEU A 216 6.37 29.51 57.76
N VAL A 217 7.24 28.62 57.31
CA VAL A 217 8.52 28.30 57.97
C VAL A 217 9.39 29.55 58.10
N SER A 218 9.53 30.35 57.04
CA SER A 218 10.32 31.60 57.10
C SER A 218 9.72 32.66 58.04
N ARG A 219 8.44 32.54 58.38
CA ARG A 219 7.74 33.41 59.35
C ARG A 219 7.71 32.82 60.77
N GLY A 220 8.42 31.72 61.02
CA GLY A 220 8.41 31.02 62.31
C GLY A 220 7.05 30.40 62.65
N LYS A 221 6.17 30.22 61.66
CA LYS A 221 4.87 29.56 61.84
C LYS A 221 5.02 28.07 61.57
N ASP A 222 4.28 27.27 62.32
CA ASP A 222 4.26 25.82 62.14
C ASP A 222 3.82 25.45 60.69
N PRO A 223 4.61 24.69 59.92
CA PRO A 223 4.22 24.21 58.59
C PRO A 223 2.94 23.35 58.61
N SER A 224 2.53 22.80 59.76
CA SER A 224 1.25 22.10 59.92
C SER A 224 0.04 23.03 59.71
N ALA A 225 0.22 24.36 59.84
CA ALA A 225 -0.82 25.36 59.58
C ALA A 225 -1.11 25.58 58.07
N THR A 226 -0.54 24.73 57.20
CA THR A 226 -0.83 24.77 55.76
C THR A 226 -2.32 24.58 55.50
N PRO A 227 -2.95 25.38 54.61
CA PRO A 227 -4.40 25.39 54.49
C PRO A 227 -4.96 24.00 54.15
N THR A 228 -5.78 23.43 55.03
CA THR A 228 -6.44 22.12 54.86
C THR A 228 -7.14 21.99 53.50
N LYS A 229 -7.71 23.09 52.99
CA LYS A 229 -8.35 23.16 51.67
C LYS A 229 -7.39 22.85 50.50
N LEU A 230 -6.12 23.24 50.61
CA LEU A 230 -5.12 23.01 49.56
C LEU A 230 -4.70 21.53 49.54
N ASN A 231 -4.50 20.93 50.72
CA ASN A 231 -4.16 19.52 50.87
C ASN A 231 -5.30 18.60 50.41
N GLN A 232 -6.55 18.89 50.78
CA GLN A 232 -7.72 18.17 50.26
C GLN A 232 -7.84 18.28 48.73
N LYS A 233 -7.49 19.44 48.15
CA LYS A 233 -7.48 19.61 46.69
C LYS A 233 -6.36 18.79 46.04
N LEU A 234 -5.19 18.72 46.65
CA LEU A 234 -4.07 17.89 46.19
C LEU A 234 -4.50 16.42 46.14
N GLU A 235 -5.01 15.89 47.26
CA GLU A 235 -5.45 14.50 47.39
C GLU A 235 -6.49 14.11 46.32
N ARG A 236 -7.50 14.95 46.09
CA ARG A 236 -8.49 14.70 45.02
C ARG A 236 -7.88 14.67 43.62
N ASN A 237 -6.88 15.51 43.35
CA ASN A 237 -6.23 15.51 42.03
C ASN A 237 -5.24 14.35 41.88
N GLU A 238 -4.59 13.91 42.95
CA GLU A 238 -3.76 12.69 42.97
C GLU A 238 -4.61 11.44 42.73
N ALA A 239 -5.81 11.36 43.32
CA ALA A 239 -6.76 10.29 43.03
C ALA A 239 -7.18 10.27 41.54
N LYS A 240 -7.43 11.46 40.95
CA LYS A 240 -7.74 11.59 39.52
C LYS A 240 -6.56 11.23 38.61
N LEU A 241 -5.35 11.61 39.01
CA LEU A 241 -4.12 11.24 38.32
C LEU A 241 -3.93 9.73 38.31
N ASN A 242 -4.08 9.08 39.47
CA ASN A 242 -4.01 7.62 39.58
C ASN A 242 -5.06 6.92 38.72
N HIS A 243 -6.30 7.44 38.68
CA HIS A 243 -7.34 6.90 37.82
C HIS A 243 -7.01 7.08 36.32
N ALA A 244 -6.54 8.26 35.91
CA ALA A 244 -6.11 8.52 34.54
C ALA A 244 -4.93 7.62 34.13
N TRP A 245 -3.97 7.42 35.04
CA TRP A 245 -2.83 6.54 34.83
C TRP A 245 -3.27 5.08 34.62
N LYS A 246 -4.12 4.54 35.49
CA LYS A 246 -4.66 3.18 35.34
C LYS A 246 -5.43 2.99 34.03
N ALA A 247 -6.23 3.97 33.63
CA ALA A 247 -6.99 3.92 32.39
C ALA A 247 -6.07 3.96 31.15
N HIS A 248 -5.09 4.87 31.14
CA HIS A 248 -4.08 4.94 30.09
C HIS A 248 -3.29 3.64 30.00
N GLU A 249 -2.82 3.11 31.13
CA GLU A 249 -2.01 1.89 31.14
C GLU A 249 -2.79 0.69 30.61
N ALA A 250 -4.04 0.51 31.05
CA ALA A 250 -4.90 -0.56 30.52
C ALA A 250 -5.11 -0.46 28.99
N SER A 251 -5.29 0.76 28.47
CA SER A 251 -5.43 1.00 27.02
C SER A 251 -4.11 0.77 26.27
N ALA A 252 -2.98 1.22 26.84
CA ALA A 252 -1.66 1.03 26.28
C ALA A 252 -1.30 -0.46 26.20
N SER A 253 -1.52 -1.24 27.26
CA SER A 253 -1.30 -2.69 27.24
C SER A 253 -2.15 -3.36 26.16
N LYS A 254 -3.43 -2.98 26.03
CA LYS A 254 -4.34 -3.47 24.97
C LYS A 254 -3.78 -3.22 23.58
N LEU A 255 -3.37 -1.99 23.32
CA LEU A 255 -2.82 -1.58 22.04
C LEU A 255 -1.51 -2.29 21.72
N CYS A 256 -0.60 -2.44 22.69
CA CYS A 256 0.64 -3.19 22.52
C CYS A 256 0.38 -4.62 22.06
N ASN A 257 -0.55 -5.35 22.71
CA ASN A 257 -0.85 -6.73 22.33
C ASN A 257 -1.49 -6.82 20.94
N LEU A 258 -2.37 -5.86 20.60
CA LEU A 258 -2.96 -5.79 19.27
C LEU A 258 -1.89 -5.56 18.19
N MET A 259 -0.96 -4.64 18.44
CA MET A 259 0.16 -4.35 17.53
C MET A 259 1.09 -5.57 17.40
N GLU A 260 1.43 -6.25 18.49
CA GLU A 260 2.25 -7.47 18.45
C GLU A 260 1.58 -8.61 17.70
N GLU A 261 0.28 -8.83 17.91
CA GLU A 261 -0.46 -9.84 17.17
C GLU A 261 -0.48 -9.52 15.67
N ALA A 262 -0.62 -8.24 15.31
CA ALA A 262 -0.56 -7.80 13.92
C ALA A 262 0.86 -7.95 13.32
N THR A 263 1.91 -7.55 14.03
CA THR A 263 3.28 -7.49 13.51
C THR A 263 4.03 -8.81 13.65
N GLN A 264 4.10 -9.36 14.86
CA GLN A 264 4.89 -10.56 15.18
C GLN A 264 4.15 -11.84 14.81
N ARG A 265 2.80 -11.85 14.89
CA ARG A 265 1.97 -12.99 14.48
C ARG A 265 1.26 -12.80 13.15
N GLY A 266 1.51 -11.70 12.44
CA GLY A 266 0.97 -11.43 11.11
C GLY A 266 1.36 -12.47 10.06
N TRP A 267 2.43 -13.25 10.28
CA TRP A 267 2.79 -14.36 9.40
C TRP A 267 1.68 -15.42 9.28
N LYS A 268 0.79 -15.53 10.28
CA LYS A 268 -0.36 -16.45 10.25
C LYS A 268 -1.38 -16.08 9.17
N ASP A 269 -1.47 -14.81 8.78
CA ASP A 269 -2.29 -14.35 7.64
C ASP A 269 -1.50 -14.30 6.34
N LEU A 270 -0.19 -14.02 6.43
CA LEU A 270 0.68 -14.09 5.27
C LEU A 270 0.78 -15.51 4.69
N PHE A 271 0.81 -16.54 5.54
CA PHE A 271 0.91 -17.93 5.12
C PHE A 271 -0.22 -18.37 4.17
N PRO A 272 -1.51 -18.25 4.52
CA PRO A 272 -2.59 -18.62 3.60
C PRO A 272 -2.58 -17.77 2.32
N LEU A 273 -2.16 -16.50 2.39
CA LEU A 273 -2.03 -15.65 1.21
C LEU A 273 -0.94 -16.15 0.25
N VAL A 274 0.26 -16.48 0.77
CA VAL A 274 1.37 -17.04 -0.01
C VAL A 274 0.99 -18.41 -0.57
N LYS A 275 0.36 -19.26 0.24
CA LYS A 275 -0.12 -20.57 -0.22
C LYS A 275 -1.13 -20.42 -1.37
N ALA A 276 -2.11 -19.53 -1.23
CA ALA A 276 -3.09 -19.26 -2.28
C ALA A 276 -2.43 -18.76 -3.58
N ALA A 277 -1.39 -17.92 -3.48
CA ALA A 277 -0.62 -17.47 -4.64
C ALA A 277 0.14 -18.61 -5.33
N ILE A 278 0.79 -19.49 -4.57
CA ILE A 278 1.49 -20.67 -5.11
C ILE A 278 0.51 -21.64 -5.78
N ASP A 279 -0.58 -21.99 -5.09
CA ASP A 279 -1.60 -22.89 -5.62
C ASP A 279 -2.20 -22.31 -6.90
N TRP A 280 -2.53 -21.02 -6.90
CA TRP A 280 -3.03 -20.32 -8.08
C TRP A 280 -2.04 -20.36 -9.26
N GLN A 281 -0.76 -20.11 -9.00
CA GLN A 281 0.28 -20.14 -10.05
C GLN A 281 0.42 -21.55 -10.65
N ALA A 282 0.41 -22.59 -9.81
CA ALA A 282 0.47 -23.97 -10.24
C ALA A 282 -0.76 -24.39 -11.07
N GLU A 283 -1.96 -24.06 -10.60
CA GLU A 283 -3.22 -24.32 -11.33
C GLU A 283 -3.28 -23.59 -12.67
N THR A 284 -2.82 -22.34 -12.71
CA THR A 284 -2.79 -21.52 -13.93
C THR A 284 -1.80 -22.11 -14.92
N ALA A 285 -0.57 -22.42 -14.49
CA ALA A 285 0.46 -22.99 -15.36
C ALA A 285 0.05 -24.34 -15.94
N SER A 286 -0.50 -25.24 -15.12
CA SER A 286 -1.00 -26.54 -15.58
C SER A 286 -2.17 -26.37 -16.57
N GLY A 287 -3.13 -25.49 -16.26
CA GLY A 287 -4.28 -25.26 -17.12
C GLY A 287 -3.93 -24.63 -18.47
N GLU A 288 -3.01 -23.67 -18.47
CA GLU A 288 -2.49 -23.08 -19.71
C GLU A 288 -1.71 -24.13 -20.53
N TYR A 289 -0.87 -24.94 -19.88
CA TYR A 289 -0.12 -26.01 -20.54
C TYR A 289 -1.03 -27.01 -21.25
N ASP A 290 -2.08 -27.51 -20.59
CA ASP A 290 -3.01 -28.49 -21.16
C ASP A 290 -3.71 -27.99 -22.43
N ILE A 291 -3.97 -26.68 -22.50
CA ILE A 291 -4.58 -26.06 -23.68
C ILE A 291 -3.53 -25.81 -24.76
N PHE A 292 -2.33 -25.31 -24.40
CA PHE A 292 -1.24 -25.08 -25.35
C PHE A 292 -0.67 -26.36 -25.94
N ALA A 293 -0.80 -27.51 -25.25
CA ALA A 293 -0.42 -28.82 -25.77
C ALA A 293 -1.16 -29.20 -27.07
N ARG A 294 -2.23 -28.48 -27.45
CA ARG A 294 -2.95 -28.65 -28.72
C ARG A 294 -2.29 -27.94 -29.90
N LEU A 295 -1.50 -26.89 -29.65
CA LEU A 295 -0.87 -26.09 -30.71
C LEU A 295 0.02 -26.89 -31.68
N PRO A 296 0.80 -27.90 -31.24
CA PRO A 296 1.55 -28.74 -32.17
C PRO A 296 0.67 -29.44 -33.22
N SER A 297 -0.53 -29.91 -32.84
CA SER A 297 -1.48 -30.52 -33.78
C SER A 297 -1.94 -29.51 -34.83
N VAL A 298 -2.34 -28.31 -34.37
CA VAL A 298 -2.75 -27.22 -35.27
C VAL A 298 -1.63 -26.85 -36.25
N ALA A 299 -0.38 -26.81 -35.78
CA ALA A 299 0.78 -26.53 -36.61
C ALA A 299 1.04 -27.63 -37.65
N THR A 300 0.93 -28.90 -37.27
CA THR A 300 1.04 -30.04 -38.20
C THR A 300 -0.04 -29.97 -39.28
N GLU A 301 -1.30 -29.72 -38.90
CA GLU A 301 -2.40 -29.61 -39.85
C GLU A 301 -2.24 -28.42 -40.82
N LEU A 302 -1.70 -27.29 -40.34
CA LEU A 302 -1.36 -26.15 -41.19
C LEU A 302 -0.25 -26.49 -42.18
N ALA A 303 0.77 -27.25 -41.76
CA ALA A 303 1.84 -27.69 -42.64
C ALA A 303 1.34 -28.66 -43.70
N ASP A 304 0.51 -29.63 -43.33
CA ASP A 304 -0.08 -30.60 -44.27
C ASP A 304 -0.96 -29.89 -45.32
N LEU A 305 -1.78 -28.92 -44.90
CA LEU A 305 -2.56 -28.09 -45.83
C LEU A 305 -1.69 -27.29 -46.79
N PHE A 306 -0.56 -26.75 -46.31
CA PHE A 306 0.37 -26.01 -47.15
C PHE A 306 1.00 -26.91 -48.22
N GLU A 307 1.49 -28.09 -47.83
CA GLU A 307 2.08 -29.07 -48.75
C GLU A 307 1.05 -29.58 -49.78
N GLU A 308 -0.19 -29.87 -49.37
CA GLU A 308 -1.27 -30.30 -50.28
C GLU A 308 -1.54 -29.24 -51.36
N LYS A 309 -1.62 -27.97 -50.97
CA LYS A 309 -1.89 -26.86 -51.91
C LYS A 309 -0.72 -26.60 -52.85
N ASN A 310 0.52 -26.72 -52.37
CA ASN A 310 1.70 -26.60 -53.22
C ASN A 310 1.70 -27.68 -54.31
N GLN A 311 1.49 -28.94 -53.94
CA GLN A 311 1.44 -30.07 -54.89
C GLN A 311 0.30 -29.93 -55.91
N ALA A 312 -0.85 -29.38 -55.50
CA ALA A 312 -1.97 -29.12 -56.42
C ALA A 312 -1.64 -28.02 -57.44
N SER A 313 -0.87 -27.01 -57.05
CA SER A 313 -0.46 -25.92 -57.95
C SER A 313 0.51 -26.40 -59.05
N GLU A 314 1.47 -27.27 -58.70
CA GLU A 314 2.46 -27.81 -59.64
C GLU A 314 1.82 -28.70 -60.71
N LYS A 315 0.83 -29.53 -60.33
CA LYS A 315 0.09 -30.38 -61.27
C LYS A 315 -0.70 -29.59 -62.30
N ASN A 316 -1.22 -28.42 -61.91
CA ASN A 316 -1.97 -27.55 -62.82
C ASN A 316 -1.05 -26.73 -63.75
N SER A 317 0.19 -26.45 -63.33
CA SER A 317 1.20 -25.74 -64.14
C SER A 317 1.74 -26.59 -65.29
N SER A 318 1.95 -27.89 -65.06
CA SER A 318 2.50 -28.84 -66.05
C SER A 318 1.56 -29.15 -67.23
N GLY A 319 0.30 -28.70 -67.18
CA GLY A 319 -0.74 -29.03 -68.15
C GLY A 319 -0.90 -28.07 -69.34
N VAL A 320 -0.10 -27.00 -69.46
CA VAL A 320 -0.14 -26.14 -70.65
C VAL A 320 0.84 -26.70 -71.68
N PRO A 321 0.37 -27.36 -72.75
CA PRO A 321 1.24 -27.79 -73.83
C PRO A 321 1.92 -26.56 -74.40
N LEU A 322 3.24 -26.50 -74.28
CA LEU A 322 4.07 -25.51 -74.95
C LEU A 322 3.81 -25.67 -76.45
N ALA A 323 2.98 -24.78 -77.01
CA ALA A 323 2.82 -24.67 -78.46
C ALA A 323 4.19 -24.26 -79.00
N THR A 324 4.92 -25.24 -79.53
CA THR A 324 6.14 -25.04 -80.28
C THR A 324 5.75 -24.42 -81.62
N ASP A 325 5.58 -23.10 -81.64
CA ASP A 325 5.66 -22.34 -82.87
C ASP A 325 7.13 -22.28 -83.27
N ASP A 326 7.47 -23.26 -84.10
CA ASP A 326 8.62 -23.30 -84.99
C ASP A 326 8.56 -22.11 -85.94
N ASP A 327 9.29 -21.03 -85.64
CA ASP A 327 9.68 -20.07 -86.66
C ASP A 327 11.10 -19.53 -86.39
N GLY A 328 12.04 -20.08 -87.14
CA GLY A 328 12.88 -19.26 -88.01
C GLY A 328 13.83 -18.25 -87.36
N SER A 329 15.12 -18.65 -87.38
CA SER A 329 16.24 -17.85 -87.92
C SER A 329 16.49 -16.43 -87.38
N GLY A 330 17.62 -16.27 -86.70
CA GLY A 330 18.20 -14.94 -86.49
C GLY A 330 19.48 -14.95 -85.67
N ASP A 331 20.61 -15.23 -86.33
CA ASP A 331 21.95 -14.89 -85.86
C ASP A 331 22.00 -13.45 -85.32
N SER A 332 22.54 -13.25 -84.12
CA SER A 332 23.42 -12.11 -83.86
C SER A 332 24.24 -12.32 -82.60
N ASP A 333 25.54 -12.46 -82.82
CA ASP A 333 26.60 -12.14 -81.89
C ASP A 333 26.31 -10.83 -81.16
N THR A 334 26.31 -10.82 -79.83
CA THR A 334 26.82 -9.66 -79.09
C THR A 334 27.38 -10.07 -77.74
N THR A 335 28.71 -9.94 -77.66
CA THR A 335 29.53 -9.88 -76.46
C THR A 335 29.08 -8.71 -75.57
N GLY A 336 28.96 -8.93 -74.25
CA GLY A 336 28.58 -7.85 -73.34
C GLY A 336 28.65 -8.22 -71.87
N SER A 337 29.81 -7.95 -71.29
CA SER A 337 30.17 -7.72 -69.88
C SER A 337 29.14 -7.86 -68.74
N ALA A 338 29.66 -8.45 -67.66
CA ALA A 338 29.13 -8.52 -66.29
C ALA A 338 28.49 -7.22 -65.74
N PRO A 339 27.65 -7.35 -64.70
CA PRO A 339 28.17 -6.97 -63.39
C PRO A 339 27.91 -8.03 -62.30
N HIS A 340 28.92 -8.17 -61.44
CA HIS A 340 28.78 -8.72 -60.10
C HIS A 340 27.84 -7.81 -59.29
N ASP A 341 26.75 -8.35 -58.76
CA ASP A 341 26.08 -7.78 -57.59
C ASP A 341 26.32 -8.69 -56.39
N ASP A 342 27.36 -8.33 -55.64
CA ASP A 342 27.57 -8.75 -54.26
C ASP A 342 26.50 -8.10 -53.38
N THR A 343 25.35 -8.74 -53.19
CA THR A 343 24.51 -8.47 -52.02
C THR A 343 24.95 -9.39 -50.89
N SER A 344 26.04 -8.98 -50.24
CA SER A 344 26.37 -9.44 -48.89
C SER A 344 25.28 -8.95 -47.93
N PHE A 345 24.41 -9.86 -47.48
CA PHE A 345 23.50 -9.58 -46.38
C PHE A 345 24.30 -9.61 -45.08
N SER A 346 24.89 -8.46 -44.76
CA SER A 346 25.54 -8.14 -43.50
C SER A 346 24.50 -7.96 -42.41
N GLY A 347 24.71 -8.64 -41.28
CA GLY A 347 24.48 -8.07 -39.96
C GLY A 347 23.03 -7.82 -39.54
N SER A 348 22.47 -8.79 -38.82
CA SER A 348 21.56 -8.46 -37.71
C SER A 348 22.00 -9.29 -36.51
N GLU A 349 23.13 -8.89 -35.93
CA GLU A 349 23.38 -9.12 -34.52
C GLU A 349 22.21 -8.48 -33.75
N ILE A 350 21.37 -9.33 -33.17
CA ILE A 350 20.46 -8.91 -32.11
C ILE A 350 21.35 -8.59 -30.91
N SER A 351 21.84 -7.35 -30.88
CA SER A 351 22.44 -6.75 -29.72
C SER A 351 21.39 -6.74 -28.61
N ASN A 352 21.56 -7.63 -27.65
CA ASN A 352 20.86 -7.61 -26.37
C ASN A 352 21.44 -6.44 -25.53
N GLY A 353 21.26 -5.22 -26.02
CA GLY A 353 21.58 -3.97 -25.37
C GLY A 353 20.42 -3.52 -24.49
N GLY A 354 20.10 -4.31 -23.47
CA GLY A 354 19.23 -3.90 -22.37
C GLY A 354 19.97 -2.91 -21.47
N ASN A 355 20.09 -1.66 -21.93
CA ASN A 355 20.43 -0.52 -21.10
C ASN A 355 19.34 -0.41 -20.02
N TYR A 356 19.66 -0.87 -18.81
CA TYR A 356 18.97 -0.40 -17.62
C TYR A 356 19.24 1.09 -17.53
N ALA A 357 18.21 1.88 -17.84
CA ALA A 357 18.15 3.28 -17.46
C ALA A 357 18.29 3.33 -15.93
N ASP A 358 19.50 3.72 -15.53
CA ASP A 358 19.84 4.35 -14.28
C ASP A 358 18.80 5.45 -14.00
N SER A 359 17.84 5.13 -13.13
CA SER A 359 16.90 6.10 -12.60
C SER A 359 17.68 7.00 -11.66
N GLY A 360 18.17 8.10 -12.24
CA GLY A 360 18.80 9.20 -11.55
C GLY A 360 18.08 9.55 -10.26
N SER A 361 18.84 9.43 -9.18
CA SER A 361 18.58 10.05 -7.90
C SER A 361 18.52 11.58 -8.09
N PRO A 362 17.46 12.28 -7.65
CA PRO A 362 17.49 13.73 -7.62
C PRO A 362 18.39 14.19 -6.47
N THR A 363 19.62 14.56 -6.80
CA THR A 363 20.44 15.47 -6.01
C THR A 363 19.80 16.85 -5.99
N VAL A 364 18.98 17.12 -4.98
CA VAL A 364 18.70 18.49 -4.54
C VAL A 364 19.68 18.82 -3.41
N GLY A 365 20.77 19.49 -3.77
CA GLY A 365 21.60 20.21 -2.82
C GLY A 365 20.92 21.52 -2.43
N GLY A 366 20.89 21.82 -1.13
CA GLY A 366 20.35 23.09 -0.62
C GLY A 366 20.26 23.16 0.90
N HIS A 367 21.40 23.46 1.53
CA HIS A 367 21.63 23.78 2.95
C HIS A 367 20.53 24.55 3.70
N LYS A 368 20.26 24.10 4.94
CA LYS A 368 20.12 24.84 6.22
C LYS A 368 19.89 23.76 7.30
N GLY A 369 20.86 23.43 8.16
CA GLY A 369 21.22 24.23 9.32
C GLY A 369 20.21 24.01 10.45
N SER A 370 20.34 22.91 11.22
CA SER A 370 19.66 22.77 12.51
C SER A 370 20.42 21.82 13.44
N GLU A 371 20.58 22.29 14.67
CA GLU A 371 21.46 21.84 15.74
C GLU A 371 21.14 20.44 16.29
N SER A 372 22.19 19.75 16.74
CA SER A 372 22.08 18.52 17.56
C SER A 372 21.46 18.80 18.93
N PRO A 373 20.50 17.99 19.40
CA PRO A 373 20.14 17.97 20.81
C PRO A 373 21.21 17.25 21.62
N ARG A 374 21.63 17.89 22.70
CA ARG A 374 22.58 17.41 23.70
C ARG A 374 22.08 16.11 24.35
N HIS A 375 23.02 15.18 24.49
CA HIS A 375 22.95 14.04 25.39
C HIS A 375 22.66 14.54 26.82
N VAL A 376 21.61 14.02 27.44
CA VAL A 376 21.35 14.21 28.88
C VAL A 376 21.75 12.90 29.54
N ASP A 377 22.86 12.92 30.28
CA ASP A 377 23.23 11.83 31.17
C ASP A 377 22.23 11.79 32.34
N LEU A 378 21.55 10.65 32.46
CA LEU A 378 20.81 10.26 33.65
C LEU A 378 21.71 9.33 34.46
N THR A 379 22.39 9.89 35.45
CA THR A 379 22.95 9.12 36.57
C THR A 379 21.84 8.85 37.59
N CYS A 380 21.66 7.57 37.89
CA CYS A 380 21.02 7.10 39.14
C CYS A 380 22.09 6.99 40.24
#